data_AF-A0A4R3GX83-F1
#
_entry.id   AF-A0A4R3GX83-F1
#
_cell.length_a   1.000
_cell.length_b   1.000
_cell.length_c   1.000
_cell.angle_alpha   90.00
_cell.angle_beta   90.00
_cell.angle_gamma   90.00
#
_symmetry.space_group_name_H-M   'P 1'
#
loop_
_entity.id
_entity.type
_entity.pdbx_description
1 polymer ?
#
loop_
_entity_poly.entity_id
_entity_poly.type
_entity_poly.pdbx_seq_one_letter_code
_entity_poly.pdbx_strand_id
1 'polypeptide(L)'
;MRFSAGKVSEEPLPGAAAWRDFWTGRRYAGGSPVTAPLDVLPIHVRPGSVLPLRPVVPHAQAGANAPLEIRVYRGADGAFTLHGDEGQALGRPGKVFG
;
A
#
# COMPACT_ATOMS: atom_id res chain seq x y z
N MET A 1 3.05 31.91 20.43
CA MET A 1 3.29 30.74 19.55
C MET A 1 2.22 30.74 18.47
N ARG A 2 2.59 30.77 17.19
CA ARG A 2 1.68 30.61 16.06
C ARG A 2 1.91 29.20 15.50
N PHE A 3 0.91 28.33 15.58
CA PHE A 3 0.91 27.10 14.80
C PHE A 3 0.55 27.48 13.36
N SER A 4 1.42 27.21 12.40
CA SER A 4 1.03 27.28 10.98
C SER A 4 0.08 26.12 10.72
N ALA A 5 -1.10 26.41 10.17
CA ALA A 5 -2.00 25.40 9.65
C ALA A 5 -1.26 24.52 8.61
N GLY A 6 -1.48 23.21 8.70
CA GLY A 6 -1.22 22.19 7.68
C GLY A 6 0.13 22.25 6.96
N LYS A 7 1.09 21.43 7.38
CA LYS A 7 2.23 21.13 6.50
C LYS A 7 1.72 20.30 5.32
N VAL A 8 1.65 20.93 4.16
CA VAL A 8 1.29 20.32 2.89
C VAL A 8 2.47 19.50 2.38
N SER A 9 2.24 18.28 1.90
CA SER A 9 3.26 17.54 1.15
C SER A 9 3.30 18.12 -0.25
N GLU A 10 4.16 19.11 -0.51
CA GLU A 10 4.26 19.74 -1.84
C GLU A 10 4.94 18.85 -2.90
N GLU A 11 5.36 17.63 -2.52
CA GLU A 11 6.04 16.72 -3.44
C GLU A 11 5.07 16.24 -4.53
N PRO A 12 5.36 16.52 -5.82
CA PRO A 12 4.54 16.07 -6.92
C PRO A 12 4.64 14.55 -7.09
N LEU A 13 3.54 13.94 -7.55
CA LEU A 13 3.55 12.51 -7.83
C LEU A 13 4.53 12.17 -8.96
N PRO A 14 5.40 11.17 -8.81
CA PRO A 14 6.49 10.96 -9.76
C PRO A 14 6.01 10.40 -11.11
N GLY A 15 6.73 10.79 -12.16
CA GLY A 15 6.50 10.34 -13.53
C GLY A 15 5.26 10.94 -14.20
N ALA A 16 4.99 10.55 -15.44
CA ALA A 16 3.83 10.99 -16.21
C ALA A 16 2.60 10.07 -16.04
N ALA A 17 2.78 8.91 -15.41
CA ALA A 17 1.70 7.94 -15.21
C ALA A 17 0.64 8.50 -14.25
N ALA A 18 -0.61 8.09 -14.47
CA ALA A 18 -1.67 8.39 -13.51
C ALA A 18 -1.46 7.61 -12.21
N TRP A 19 -2.01 8.13 -11.13
CA TRP A 19 -2.00 7.55 -9.78
C TRP A 19 -3.43 7.42 -9.27
N ARG A 20 -3.65 6.58 -8.27
CA ARG A 20 -4.96 6.44 -7.60
C ARG A 20 -4.81 6.64 -6.10
N ASP A 21 -5.63 7.50 -5.53
CA ASP A 21 -5.71 7.66 -4.08
C ASP A 21 -6.20 6.36 -3.44
N PHE A 22 -5.49 5.89 -2.41
CA PHE A 22 -5.74 4.60 -1.78
C PHE A 22 -7.10 4.55 -1.07
N TRP A 23 -7.51 5.68 -0.47
CA TRP A 23 -8.68 5.79 0.38
C TRP A 23 -9.99 5.90 -0.43
N THR A 24 -9.98 6.72 -1.48
CA THR A 24 -11.15 7.12 -2.27
C THR A 24 -11.19 6.47 -3.65
N GLY A 25 -10.06 5.96 -4.14
CA GLY A 25 -9.91 5.46 -5.51
C GLY A 25 -9.83 6.53 -6.59
N ARG A 26 -9.86 7.82 -6.22
CA ARG A 26 -9.79 8.96 -7.16
C ARG A 26 -8.49 8.92 -7.95
N ARG A 27 -8.58 9.18 -9.26
CA ARG A 27 -7.43 9.25 -10.16
C ARG A 27 -6.75 10.63 -10.10
N TYR A 28 -5.43 10.63 -10.09
CA TYR A 28 -4.55 11.80 -10.18
C TYR A 28 -3.63 11.65 -11.39
N ALA A 29 -3.26 12.77 -12.03
CA ALA A 29 -2.22 12.75 -13.06
C ALA A 29 -0.84 12.71 -12.40
N GLY A 30 0.16 12.16 -13.08
CA GLY A 30 1.55 12.34 -12.68
C GLY A 30 1.93 13.82 -12.64
N GLY A 31 2.81 14.21 -11.74
CA GLY A 31 3.16 15.60 -11.48
C GLY A 31 2.13 16.41 -10.69
N SER A 32 0.97 15.83 -10.35
CA SER A 32 -0.03 16.53 -9.53
C SER A 32 0.53 16.80 -8.13
N PRO A 33 0.42 18.03 -7.60
CA PRO A 33 0.65 18.27 -6.18
C PRO A 33 -0.45 17.59 -5.36
N VAL A 34 -0.10 17.10 -4.17
CA VAL A 34 -1.01 16.38 -3.30
C VAL A 34 -1.18 17.13 -1.99
N THR A 35 -2.41 17.30 -1.54
CA THR A 35 -2.70 17.86 -0.22
C THR A 35 -3.59 16.91 0.56
N ALA A 36 -3.37 16.80 1.86
CA ALA A 36 -4.19 15.98 2.75
C ALA A 36 -4.43 16.73 4.07
N PRO A 37 -5.59 16.51 4.72
CA PRO A 37 -5.80 16.91 6.10
C PRO A 37 -4.74 16.34 7.04
N LEU A 38 -4.52 16.99 8.20
CA LEU A 38 -3.46 16.59 9.14
C LEU A 38 -3.64 15.18 9.71
N ASP A 39 -4.89 14.71 9.78
CA ASP A 39 -5.30 13.40 10.26
C ASP A 39 -5.36 12.33 9.16
N VAL A 40 -4.96 12.65 7.92
CA VAL A 40 -4.96 11.73 6.77
C VAL A 40 -3.56 11.59 6.19
N LEU A 41 -3.06 10.35 6.13
CA LEU A 41 -1.83 10.06 5.41
C LEU A 41 -2.10 9.98 3.89
N PRO A 42 -1.44 10.79 3.04
CA PRO A 42 -1.62 10.72 1.59
C PRO A 42 -0.95 9.46 1.02
N ILE A 43 -1.75 8.48 0.59
CA ILE A 43 -1.26 7.23 -0.01
C ILE A 43 -1.78 7.12 -1.43
N HIS A 44 -0.87 6.96 -2.39
CA HIS A 44 -1.20 6.86 -3.82
C HIS A 44 -0.62 5.56 -4.39
N VAL A 45 -1.44 4.86 -5.18
CA VAL A 45 -1.13 3.56 -5.76
C VAL A 45 -1.00 3.68 -7.28
N ARG A 46 -0.03 2.97 -7.86
CA ARG A 46 0.20 2.97 -9.30
C ARG A 46 -0.83 2.09 -10.02
N PRO A 47 -1.23 2.43 -11.26
CA PRO A 47 -1.92 1.51 -12.14
C PRO A 47 -1.09 0.24 -12.36
N GLY A 48 -1.77 -0.91 -12.44
CA GLY A 48 -1.15 -2.24 -12.50
C GLY A 48 -0.85 -2.85 -11.13
N SER A 49 -0.93 -2.09 -10.04
CA SER A 49 -0.70 -2.65 -8.70
C SER A 49 -1.79 -3.65 -8.31
N VAL A 50 -1.35 -4.81 -7.83
CA VAL A 50 -2.17 -5.83 -7.17
C VAL A 50 -1.77 -5.83 -5.70
N LEU A 51 -2.67 -5.34 -4.84
CA LEU A 51 -2.40 -5.13 -3.43
C LEU A 51 -3.18 -6.13 -2.56
N PRO A 52 -2.51 -7.10 -1.91
CA PRO A 52 -3.14 -7.95 -0.92
C PRO A 52 -3.27 -7.23 0.43
N LEU A 53 -4.45 -7.27 1.02
CA LEU A 53 -4.73 -6.72 2.34
C LEU A 53 -5.32 -7.81 3.22
N ARG A 54 -4.98 -7.75 4.51
CA ARG A 54 -5.60 -8.58 5.55
C ARG A 54 -6.49 -7.73 6.45
N PRO A 55 -7.44 -8.35 7.16
CA PRO A 55 -8.17 -7.69 8.23
C PRO A 55 -7.21 -7.09 9.26
N VAL A 56 -7.65 -6.01 9.90
CA VAL A 56 -6.94 -5.44 11.05
C VAL A 56 -6.98 -6.47 12.19
N VAL A 57 -5.80 -6.85 12.66
CA VAL A 57 -5.63 -7.82 13.75
C VAL A 57 -4.70 -7.23 14.83
N PRO A 58 -4.83 -7.66 16.10
CA PRO A 58 -4.04 -7.10 17.20
C PRO A 58 -2.53 -7.36 17.09
N HIS A 59 -2.12 -8.43 16.40
CA HIS A 59 -0.73 -8.80 16.14
C HIS A 59 -0.65 -9.71 14.90
N ALA A 60 0.55 -9.84 14.31
CA ALA A 60 0.74 -10.47 13.00
C ALA A 60 0.21 -11.92 12.92
N GLN A 61 0.44 -12.73 13.96
CA GLN A 61 0.08 -14.15 13.98
C GLN A 61 -1.44 -14.38 14.04
N ALA A 62 -2.21 -13.47 14.67
CA ALA A 62 -3.66 -13.57 14.75
C ALA A 62 -4.35 -13.50 13.37
N GLY A 63 -3.67 -12.97 12.36
CA GLY A 63 -4.18 -12.84 10.99
C GLY A 63 -3.61 -13.82 9.98
N ALA A 64 -2.78 -14.79 10.39
CA ALA A 64 -2.02 -15.64 9.46
C ALA A 64 -2.93 -16.36 8.43
N ASN A 65 -4.07 -16.88 8.90
CA ASN A 65 -5.04 -17.62 8.08
C ASN A 65 -6.28 -16.79 7.70
N ALA A 66 -6.24 -15.47 7.93
CA ALA A 66 -7.36 -14.61 7.57
C ALA A 66 -7.48 -14.49 6.04
N PRO A 67 -8.70 -14.34 5.49
CA PRO A 67 -8.90 -14.14 4.06
C PRO A 67 -8.17 -12.88 3.60
N LEU A 68 -7.67 -12.93 2.36
CA LEU A 68 -7.05 -11.79 1.71
C LEU A 68 -8.08 -11.01 0.89
N GLU A 69 -8.17 -9.71 1.12
CA GLU A 69 -8.73 -8.80 0.12
C GLU A 69 -7.67 -8.55 -0.93
N ILE A 70 -7.96 -8.83 -2.20
CA ILE A 70 -7.09 -8.49 -3.32
C ILE A 70 -7.64 -7.26 -4.02
N ARG A 71 -6.94 -6.12 -3.89
CA ARG A 71 -7.31 -4.87 -4.55
C ARG A 71 -6.49 -4.67 -5.81
N VAL A 72 -7.16 -4.67 -6.96
CA VAL A 72 -6.52 -4.50 -8.28
C VAL A 72 -6.75 -3.08 -8.81
N TYR A 73 -5.67 -2.34 -8.97
CA TYR A 73 -5.69 -0.96 -9.47
C TYR A 73 -5.49 -0.96 -11.00
N ARG A 74 -6.59 -1.00 -11.76
CA ARG A 74 -6.56 -1.05 -13.22
C ARG A 74 -5.89 0.17 -13.86
N GLY A 75 -5.31 -0.04 -15.05
CA GLY A 75 -4.81 1.01 -15.94
C GLY A 75 -3.39 0.80 -16.49
N ALA A 76 -2.75 -0.31 -16.11
CA ALA A 76 -1.53 -0.84 -16.70
C ALA A 76 -1.45 -2.34 -16.36
N ASP A 77 -0.55 -3.07 -17.03
CA ASP A 77 -0.23 -4.44 -16.66
C ASP A 77 0.55 -4.47 -15.33
N GLY A 78 0.38 -5.54 -14.58
CA GLY A 78 1.15 -5.74 -13.36
C GLY A 78 0.99 -7.15 -12.79
N ALA A 79 1.93 -7.50 -11.93
CA ALA A 79 2.00 -8.79 -11.29
C ALA A 79 2.43 -8.61 -9.83
N PHE A 80 2.01 -9.54 -8.98
CA PHE A 80 2.41 -9.60 -7.59
C PHE A 80 2.56 -11.07 -7.17
N THR A 81 3.62 -11.39 -6.44
CA THR A 81 3.84 -12.71 -5.84
C THR A 81 3.71 -12.60 -4.34
N LEU A 82 2.78 -13.37 -3.75
CA LEU A 82 2.62 -13.41 -2.30
C LEU A 82 3.66 -14.36 -1.69
N HIS A 83 4.54 -13.82 -0.87
CA HIS A 83 5.48 -14.60 -0.07
C HIS A 83 4.96 -14.75 1.36
N GLY A 84 4.98 -15.97 1.90
CA GLY A 84 4.62 -16.26 3.29
C GLY A 84 5.69 -17.12 3.96
N ASP A 85 5.97 -16.84 5.23
CA ASP A 85 6.81 -17.65 6.11
C ASP A 85 6.10 -17.87 7.46
N GLU A 86 6.67 -18.73 8.31
CA GLU A 86 6.08 -19.12 9.60
C GLU A 86 6.18 -18.01 10.68
N GLY A 87 6.85 -16.88 10.40
CA GLY A 87 6.96 -15.74 11.29
C GLY A 87 7.69 -15.99 12.62
N GLN A 88 8.28 -17.18 12.81
CA GLN A 88 9.11 -17.55 13.95
C GLN A 88 10.42 -18.16 13.45
N ALA A 89 11.54 -17.47 13.68
CA ALA A 89 12.85 -17.98 13.31
C ALA A 89 13.63 -18.44 14.55
N LEU A 90 14.01 -19.71 14.60
CA LEU A 90 15.27 -20.19 15.19
C LEU A 90 15.63 -21.57 14.63
N GLY A 91 16.58 -21.60 13.67
CA GLY A 91 17.37 -22.78 13.29
C GLY A 91 16.97 -23.50 12.00
N ARG A 92 17.83 -23.43 10.97
CA ARG A 92 17.88 -24.38 9.82
C ARG A 92 18.05 -25.84 10.31
N PRO A 93 17.74 -26.91 9.52
CA PRO A 93 17.75 -26.96 8.06
C PRO A 93 16.56 -27.63 7.35
N GLY A 94 16.29 -27.16 6.13
CA GLY A 94 15.88 -27.99 4.99
C GLY A 94 14.47 -28.59 4.99
N LYS A 95 13.58 -27.96 4.23
CA LYS A 95 12.67 -28.70 3.34
C LYS A 95 12.23 -27.80 2.20
N VAL A 96 12.75 -28.14 1.01
CA VAL A 96 12.18 -27.72 -0.28
C VAL A 96 10.80 -28.38 -0.37
N PHE A 97 9.79 -27.62 -0.75
CA PHE A 97 8.57 -28.20 -1.32
C PHE A 97 8.10 -27.37 -2.51
N GLY A 98 8.04 -28.10 -3.65
CA GLY A 98 7.07 -28.01 -4.76
C GLY A 98 6.74 -26.65 -5.34
#